data_AF-A0A921E8N4-F1
#
_entry.id   AF-A0A921E8N4-F1
#
_cell.length_a   1.000
_cell.length_b   1.000
_cell.length_c   1.000
_cell.angle_alpha   90.00
_cell.angle_beta   90.00
_cell.angle_gamma   90.00
#
_symmetry.space_group_name_H-M   'P 1'
#
loop_
_entity.id
_entity.type
_entity.pdbx_description
1 polymer ?
#
loop_
_entity_poly.entity_id
_entity_poly.type
_entity_poly.pdbx_seq_one_letter_code
_entity_poly.pdbx_strand_id
1 'polypeptide(L)'
;MKHIISVLLSVSCVLALSAKDIKVVVIPSEATIKVNGSYYGEGSATLKIKKNDFVSLECSAPGYETLNTRVYGNDDRKTIEVKLKEDVLLKQTSESSITNNFFSVKVNKSLYHDDPLGQRNSEKAWKMAHSVLLKYFDEIMTSDAASGFIQTPWLYKNYVEAGKTLRCRVTIKESNIGGDLTFQIKLASEMAPIQGRSREESFFETNRIMKEFESLISEFQMRLGEK
;
A
#
# COMPACT_ATOMS: atom_id res chain seq x y z
N MET A 1 45.16 -81.82 -6.02
CA MET A 1 45.32 -80.82 -4.95
C MET A 1 44.38 -79.65 -5.27
N LYS A 2 43.55 -79.25 -4.30
CA LYS A 2 42.40 -78.34 -4.48
C LYS A 2 42.88 -76.89 -4.51
N HIS A 3 42.53 -76.14 -5.55
CA HIS A 3 42.56 -74.67 -5.53
C HIS A 3 41.15 -74.17 -5.24
N ILE A 4 40.92 -73.65 -4.04
CA ILE A 4 39.70 -72.95 -3.66
C ILE A 4 39.99 -71.45 -3.78
N ILE A 5 39.40 -70.82 -4.79
CA ILE A 5 39.40 -69.37 -4.96
C ILE A 5 38.24 -68.83 -4.12
N SER A 6 38.55 -68.03 -3.10
CA SER A 6 37.58 -67.29 -2.30
C SER A 6 37.30 -65.95 -2.99
N VAL A 7 36.07 -65.72 -3.42
CA VAL A 7 35.59 -64.43 -3.93
C VAL A 7 34.89 -63.72 -2.76
N LEU A 8 35.46 -62.61 -2.32
CA LEU A 8 34.89 -61.72 -1.31
C LEU A 8 33.87 -60.80 -1.98
N LEU A 9 32.58 -60.97 -1.68
CA LEU A 9 31.51 -60.11 -2.20
C LEU A 9 31.25 -58.98 -1.20
N SER A 10 31.76 -57.79 -1.47
CA SER A 10 31.46 -56.58 -0.70
C SER A 10 30.06 -56.05 -1.04
N VAL A 11 29.11 -56.24 -0.13
CA VAL A 11 27.76 -55.64 -0.23
C VAL A 11 27.85 -54.18 0.24
N SER A 12 27.92 -53.26 -0.72
CA SER A 12 27.70 -51.83 -0.45
C SER A 12 26.21 -51.59 -0.19
N CYS A 13 25.85 -51.37 1.08
CA CYS A 13 24.50 -51.00 1.47
C CYS A 13 24.28 -49.51 1.13
N VAL A 14 23.56 -49.24 0.03
CA VAL A 14 23.11 -47.88 -0.30
C VAL A 14 21.94 -47.55 0.64
N LEU A 15 22.18 -46.73 1.66
CA LEU A 15 21.13 -46.16 2.49
C LEU A 15 20.24 -45.26 1.62
N ALA A 16 19.10 -45.78 1.20
CA ALA A 16 18.06 -44.99 0.56
C ALA A 16 17.49 -44.01 1.59
N LEU A 17 17.94 -42.74 1.54
CA LEU A 17 17.29 -41.66 2.27
C LEU A 17 15.86 -41.52 1.74
N SER A 18 14.90 -42.04 2.50
CA SER A 18 13.47 -41.91 2.21
C SER A 18 13.07 -40.43 2.27
N ALA A 19 12.55 -39.92 1.15
CA ALA A 19 11.91 -38.62 1.08
C ALA A 19 10.44 -38.75 1.46
N LYS A 20 9.94 -37.76 2.22
CA LYS A 20 8.54 -37.66 2.65
C LYS A 20 7.82 -36.67 1.74
N ASP A 21 6.59 -37.04 1.36
CA ASP A 21 5.67 -36.16 0.66
C ASP A 21 4.84 -35.38 1.70
N ILE A 22 4.91 -34.05 1.66
CA ILE A 22 4.16 -33.14 2.53
C ILE A 22 3.31 -32.23 1.63
N LYS A 23 1.99 -32.24 1.82
CA LYS A 23 1.09 -31.34 1.10
C LYS A 23 1.06 -29.97 1.80
N VAL A 24 1.22 -28.90 1.05
CA VAL A 24 0.98 -27.53 1.50
C VAL A 24 -0.29 -27.03 0.85
N VAL A 25 -1.16 -26.41 1.64
CA VAL A 25 -2.38 -25.73 1.18
C VAL A 25 -2.32 -24.30 1.67
N VAL A 26 -2.50 -23.34 0.77
CA VAL A 26 -2.41 -21.90 1.05
C VAL A 26 -3.79 -21.27 0.89
N ILE A 27 -4.13 -20.40 1.83
CA ILE A 27 -5.33 -19.56 1.80
C ILE A 27 -4.87 -18.10 1.68
N PRO A 28 -5.32 -17.35 0.66
CA PRO A 28 -6.36 -17.72 -0.30
C PRO A 28 -5.84 -18.65 -1.42
N SER A 29 -6.75 -19.32 -2.15
CA SER A 29 -6.41 -20.40 -3.10
C SER A 29 -5.66 -19.93 -4.35
N GLU A 30 -5.71 -18.65 -4.66
CA GLU A 30 -4.97 -18.00 -5.74
C GLU A 30 -3.53 -17.63 -5.34
N ALA A 31 -3.13 -17.92 -4.09
CA ALA A 31 -1.78 -17.60 -3.63
C ALA A 31 -0.73 -18.41 -4.39
N THR A 32 0.27 -17.72 -4.92
CA THR A 32 1.45 -18.30 -5.55
C THR A 32 2.33 -18.97 -4.50
N ILE A 33 2.82 -20.17 -4.83
CA ILE A 33 3.73 -20.96 -4.01
C ILE A 33 5.07 -21.05 -4.74
N LYS A 34 6.15 -20.62 -4.09
CA LYS A 34 7.53 -20.90 -4.53
C LYS A 34 8.26 -21.74 -3.49
N VAL A 35 9.08 -22.65 -3.99
CA VAL A 35 9.93 -23.52 -3.18
C VAL A 35 11.37 -23.32 -3.61
N ASN A 36 12.22 -22.91 -2.66
CA ASN A 36 13.61 -22.54 -2.91
C ASN A 36 13.75 -21.50 -4.05
N GLY A 37 12.81 -20.54 -4.10
CA GLY A 37 12.78 -19.47 -5.11
C GLY A 37 12.17 -19.86 -6.46
N SER A 38 11.89 -21.15 -6.71
CA SER A 38 11.26 -21.61 -7.95
C SER A 38 9.75 -21.74 -7.80
N TYR A 39 9.00 -21.32 -8.82
CA TYR A 39 7.54 -21.47 -8.87
C TYR A 39 7.13 -22.95 -8.78
N TYR A 40 6.16 -23.26 -7.93
CA TYR A 40 5.70 -24.62 -7.64
C TYR A 40 4.19 -24.81 -7.82
N GLY A 41 3.41 -23.74 -7.94
CA GLY A 41 1.98 -23.78 -8.18
C GLY A 41 1.21 -22.68 -7.45
N GLU A 42 -0.11 -22.80 -7.44
CA GLU A 42 -1.04 -21.89 -6.77
C GLU A 42 -1.98 -22.68 -5.85
N GLY A 43 -2.26 -22.15 -4.65
CA GLY A 43 -3.24 -22.67 -3.69
C GLY A 43 -2.87 -23.98 -3.00
N SER A 44 -2.24 -24.93 -3.69
CA SER A 44 -1.69 -26.13 -3.05
C SER A 44 -0.53 -26.74 -3.84
N ALA A 45 0.42 -27.34 -3.12
CA ALA A 45 1.57 -28.03 -3.71
C ALA A 45 1.99 -29.23 -2.85
N THR A 46 2.57 -30.26 -3.47
CA THR A 46 3.16 -31.39 -2.74
C THR A 46 4.68 -31.25 -2.75
N LEU A 47 5.27 -31.14 -1.57
CA LEU A 47 6.71 -31.01 -1.36
C LEU A 47 7.32 -32.39 -1.10
N LYS A 48 8.42 -32.71 -1.79
CA LYS A 48 9.22 -33.90 -1.52
C LYS A 48 10.47 -33.51 -0.75
N ILE A 49 10.55 -33.86 0.53
CA ILE A 49 11.63 -33.42 1.41
C ILE A 49 12.29 -34.63 2.06
N LYS A 50 13.62 -34.68 2.04
CA LYS A 50 14.39 -35.74 2.69
C LYS A 50 14.33 -35.58 4.20
N LYS A 51 14.43 -36.70 4.93
CA LYS A 51 14.59 -36.68 6.38
C LYS A 51 15.82 -35.84 6.76
N ASN A 52 15.70 -35.03 7.81
CA ASN A 52 16.69 -34.04 8.27
C ASN A 52 17.02 -32.90 7.28
N ASP A 53 16.24 -32.73 6.22
CA ASP A 53 16.38 -31.61 5.27
C ASP A 53 15.22 -30.62 5.41
N PHE A 54 15.31 -29.46 4.75
CA PHE A 54 14.23 -28.48 4.68
C PHE A 54 14.17 -27.80 3.32
N VAL A 55 12.99 -27.24 3.01
CA VAL A 55 12.82 -26.35 1.86
C VAL A 55 12.33 -24.99 2.32
N SER A 56 12.74 -23.93 1.61
CA SER A 56 12.22 -22.58 1.80
C SER A 56 10.91 -22.45 1.06
N LEU A 57 9.85 -22.09 1.77
CA LEU A 57 8.51 -21.87 1.23
C LEU A 57 8.22 -20.36 1.22
N GLU A 58 7.93 -19.82 0.05
CA GLU A 58 7.44 -18.46 -0.14
C GLU A 58 6.00 -18.55 -0.66
N CYS A 59 5.07 -17.90 0.03
CA CYS A 59 3.66 -17.83 -0.35
C CYS A 59 3.24 -16.36 -0.48
N SER A 60 2.65 -15.98 -1.62
CA SER A 60 2.24 -14.60 -1.87
C SER A 60 0.92 -14.52 -2.63
N ALA A 61 0.11 -13.50 -2.34
CA ALA A 61 -1.14 -13.20 -3.04
C ALA A 61 -1.37 -11.69 -3.06
N PRO A 62 -2.03 -11.12 -4.10
CA PRO A 62 -2.39 -9.71 -4.12
C PRO A 62 -3.23 -9.30 -2.91
N GLY A 63 -2.79 -8.25 -2.18
CA GLY A 63 -3.48 -7.77 -0.98
C GLY A 63 -3.17 -8.54 0.31
N TYR A 64 -2.18 -9.44 0.28
CA TYR A 64 -1.71 -10.20 1.44
C TYR A 64 -0.21 -9.99 1.65
N GLU A 65 0.23 -10.13 2.89
CA GLU A 65 1.64 -10.15 3.25
C GLU A 65 2.31 -11.43 2.70
N THR A 66 3.46 -11.29 2.04
CA THR A 66 4.26 -12.44 1.59
C THR A 66 4.80 -13.20 2.81
N LEU A 67 4.43 -14.48 2.93
CA LEU A 67 4.97 -15.36 3.96
C LEU A 67 6.22 -16.06 3.45
N ASN A 68 7.32 -15.94 4.21
CA ASN A 68 8.53 -16.74 4.03
C ASN A 68 8.72 -17.66 5.24
N THR A 69 8.76 -18.98 5.01
CA THR A 69 8.94 -19.97 6.08
C THR A 69 9.75 -21.17 5.59
N ARG A 70 10.07 -22.09 6.51
CA ARG A 70 10.76 -23.35 6.18
C ARG A 70 9.85 -24.53 6.50
N VAL A 71 9.81 -25.49 5.59
CA VAL A 71 9.15 -26.78 5.82
C VAL A 71 10.24 -27.84 5.96
N TYR A 72 10.21 -28.57 7.06
CA TYR A 72 11.22 -29.57 7.41
C TYR A 72 10.73 -30.98 7.04
N GLY A 73 11.61 -31.83 6.51
CA GLY A 73 11.27 -33.22 6.19
C GLY A 73 11.01 -34.10 7.41
N ASN A 74 11.36 -33.61 8.61
CA ASN A 74 11.04 -34.23 9.90
C ASN A 74 9.67 -33.82 10.43
N ASP A 75 8.93 -32.94 9.75
CA ASP A 75 7.59 -32.56 10.16
C ASP A 75 6.65 -33.77 10.05
N ASP A 76 5.98 -34.14 11.14
CA ASP A 76 5.09 -35.30 11.16
C ASP A 76 3.79 -35.06 10.37
N ARG A 77 3.41 -33.80 10.17
CA ARG A 77 2.20 -33.43 9.44
C ARG A 77 2.28 -33.89 7.99
N LYS A 78 1.21 -34.52 7.50
CA LYS A 78 1.03 -34.85 6.08
C LYS A 78 0.54 -33.66 5.27
N THR A 79 -0.11 -32.71 5.94
CA THR A 79 -0.63 -31.49 5.33
C THR A 79 -0.34 -30.30 6.23
N ILE A 80 0.19 -29.23 5.63
CA ILE A 80 0.44 -27.95 6.27
C ILE A 80 -0.51 -26.94 5.63
N GLU A 81 -1.38 -26.36 6.43
CA GLU A 81 -2.21 -25.23 6.03
C GLU A 81 -1.48 -23.92 6.34
N VAL A 82 -1.46 -23.03 5.36
CA VAL A 82 -0.83 -21.72 5.43
C VAL A 82 -1.90 -20.68 5.13
N LYS A 83 -2.26 -19.87 6.12
CA LYS A 83 -3.16 -18.74 5.92
C LYS A 83 -2.34 -17.47 5.80
N LEU A 84 -2.39 -16.83 4.64
CA LEU A 84 -1.77 -15.52 4.45
C LEU A 84 -2.53 -14.46 5.25
N LYS A 85 -1.78 -13.53 5.83
CA LYS A 85 -2.33 -12.38 6.53
C LYS A 85 -2.65 -11.30 5.49
N GLU A 86 -3.86 -10.76 5.55
CA GLU A 86 -4.23 -9.63 4.70
C GLU A 86 -3.32 -8.44 5.00
N ASP A 87 -2.88 -7.74 3.95
CA ASP A 87 -2.18 -6.48 4.10
C ASP A 87 -3.21 -5.39 4.41
N VAL A 88 -3.40 -5.15 5.70
CA VAL A 88 -4.37 -4.16 6.21
C VAL A 88 -4.08 -2.76 5.68
N LEU A 89 -2.80 -2.42 5.47
CA LEU A 89 -2.42 -1.12 4.90
C LEU A 89 -2.92 -1.02 3.46
N LEU A 90 -2.66 -2.02 2.62
CA LEU A 90 -3.15 -2.05 1.23
C LEU A 90 -4.68 -2.04 1.17
N LYS A 91 -5.35 -2.74 2.09
CA LYS A 91 -6.82 -2.81 2.13
C LYS A 91 -7.46 -1.48 2.54
N GLN A 92 -6.81 -0.70 3.39
CA GLN A 92 -7.34 0.54 3.95
C GLN A 92 -6.83 1.81 3.27
N THR A 93 -5.95 1.66 2.27
CA THR A 93 -5.43 2.75 1.46
C THR A 93 -5.71 2.50 -0.02
N SER A 94 -5.51 3.53 -0.83
CA SER A 94 -5.55 3.44 -2.28
C SER A 94 -4.37 4.17 -2.88
N GLU A 95 -3.96 3.77 -4.08
CA GLU A 95 -2.96 4.50 -4.84
C GLU A 95 -3.63 5.61 -5.63
N SER A 96 -2.99 6.78 -5.62
CA SER A 96 -3.41 7.92 -6.43
C SER A 96 -2.19 8.54 -7.09
N SER A 97 -2.20 8.57 -8.43
CA SER A 97 -1.11 9.10 -9.27
C SER A 97 -0.96 10.62 -9.19
N ILE A 98 -1.99 11.31 -8.69
CA ILE A 98 -2.03 12.78 -8.57
C ILE A 98 -1.67 13.28 -7.17
N THR A 99 -1.45 12.36 -6.23
CA THR A 99 -0.93 12.68 -4.89
C THR A 99 0.43 13.35 -4.98
N ASN A 100 0.73 14.23 -4.02
CA ASN A 100 1.95 15.02 -3.92
C ASN A 100 2.19 16.05 -5.04
N ASN A 101 1.26 16.16 -5.98
CA ASN A 101 1.30 17.12 -7.08
C ASN A 101 0.15 18.14 -6.95
N PHE A 102 0.36 19.33 -7.51
CA PHE A 102 -0.72 20.32 -7.64
C PHE A 102 -1.56 19.99 -8.87
N PHE A 103 -2.87 19.93 -8.70
CA PHE A 103 -3.84 19.97 -9.81
C PHE A 103 -4.56 21.31 -9.80
N SER A 104 -4.96 21.78 -10.97
CA SER A 104 -5.63 23.07 -11.13
C SER A 104 -7.13 22.88 -11.33
N VAL A 105 -7.93 23.65 -10.60
CA VAL A 105 -9.38 23.75 -10.78
C VAL A 105 -9.70 25.17 -11.18
N LYS A 106 -10.12 25.35 -12.43
CA LYS A 106 -10.66 26.63 -12.90
C LYS A 106 -12.00 26.88 -12.22
N VAL A 107 -12.11 27.97 -11.48
CA VAL A 107 -13.31 28.27 -10.69
C VAL A 107 -14.43 28.72 -11.61
N ASN A 108 -15.65 28.25 -11.35
CA ASN A 108 -16.86 28.65 -12.04
C ASN A 108 -17.12 30.16 -11.87
N LYS A 109 -17.43 30.87 -12.97
CA LYS A 109 -17.71 32.33 -12.95
C LYS A 109 -18.93 32.73 -12.11
N SER A 110 -19.78 31.81 -11.70
CA SER A 110 -20.86 32.09 -10.73
C SER A 110 -20.35 32.24 -9.29
N LEU A 111 -19.13 31.79 -8.99
CA LEU A 111 -18.52 31.79 -7.65
C LEU A 111 -17.57 32.97 -7.39
N TYR A 112 -17.30 33.79 -8.41
CA TYR A 112 -16.52 35.02 -8.26
C TYR A 112 -16.94 36.05 -9.29
N HIS A 113 -16.64 37.31 -9.02
CA HIS A 113 -16.81 38.38 -10.00
C HIS A 113 -15.69 39.41 -9.82
N ASP A 114 -15.38 40.09 -10.92
CA ASP A 114 -14.46 41.22 -10.92
C ASP A 114 -15.29 42.50 -10.83
N ASP A 115 -14.93 43.39 -9.92
CA ASP A 115 -15.54 44.70 -9.83
C ASP A 115 -15.07 45.62 -10.98
N PRO A 116 -15.74 46.76 -11.21
CA PRO A 116 -15.32 47.72 -12.23
C PRO A 116 -13.91 48.34 -12.01
N LEU A 117 -13.34 48.18 -10.82
CA LEU A 117 -12.00 48.63 -10.43
C LEU A 117 -10.94 47.52 -10.63
N GLY A 118 -11.35 46.33 -11.09
CA GLY A 118 -10.49 45.18 -11.32
C GLY A 118 -10.18 44.36 -10.06
N GLN A 119 -10.81 44.63 -8.92
CA GLN A 119 -10.70 43.80 -7.73
C GLN A 119 -11.63 42.58 -7.83
N ARG A 120 -11.04 41.41 -7.59
CA ARG A 120 -11.74 40.13 -7.66
C ARG A 120 -12.38 39.81 -6.31
N ASN A 121 -13.70 39.64 -6.30
CA ASN A 121 -14.42 39.08 -5.16
C ASN A 121 -14.60 37.57 -5.35
N SER A 122 -13.78 36.79 -4.64
CA SER A 122 -13.75 35.32 -4.66
C SER A 122 -14.37 34.68 -3.39
N GLU A 123 -15.08 35.43 -2.56
CA GLU A 123 -15.55 34.97 -1.23
C GLU A 123 -16.41 33.69 -1.32
N LYS A 124 -17.28 33.57 -2.34
CA LYS A 124 -18.11 32.37 -2.52
C LYS A 124 -17.26 31.15 -2.90
N ALA A 125 -16.26 31.33 -3.76
CA ALA A 125 -15.31 30.28 -4.12
C ALA A 125 -14.51 29.81 -2.89
N TRP A 126 -14.05 30.76 -2.06
CA TRP A 126 -13.38 30.46 -0.79
C TRP A 126 -14.27 29.68 0.17
N LYS A 127 -15.52 30.12 0.40
CA LYS A 127 -16.48 29.39 1.25
C LYS A 127 -16.74 27.97 0.75
N MET A 128 -16.82 27.79 -0.57
CA MET A 128 -16.99 26.47 -1.18
C MET A 128 -15.75 25.58 -0.95
N ALA A 129 -14.54 26.12 -1.11
CA ALA A 129 -13.31 25.38 -0.84
C ALA A 129 -13.22 24.95 0.64
N HIS A 130 -13.57 25.84 1.58
CA HIS A 130 -13.66 25.51 3.00
C HIS A 130 -14.70 24.41 3.27
N SER A 131 -15.89 24.51 2.67
CA SER A 131 -16.95 23.51 2.82
C SER A 131 -16.51 22.12 2.36
N VAL A 132 -15.79 22.03 1.23
CA VAL A 132 -15.22 20.75 0.76
C VAL A 132 -14.18 20.24 1.75
N LEU A 133 -13.24 21.08 2.22
CA LEU A 133 -12.20 20.67 3.17
C LEU A 133 -12.78 20.17 4.50
N LEU A 134 -13.75 20.90 5.07
CA LEU A 134 -14.37 20.59 6.36
C LEU A 134 -15.21 19.31 6.35
N LYS A 135 -15.47 18.72 5.17
CA LYS A 135 -16.05 17.38 5.06
C LYS A 135 -15.05 16.27 5.43
N TYR A 136 -13.75 16.52 5.25
CA TYR A 136 -12.68 15.54 5.43
C TYR A 136 -11.74 15.86 6.59
N PHE A 137 -11.70 17.12 7.02
CA PHE A 137 -10.87 17.59 8.13
C PHE A 137 -11.76 18.27 9.15
N ASP A 138 -11.54 17.98 10.43
CA ASP A 138 -12.30 18.59 11.52
C ASP A 138 -12.06 20.11 11.61
N GLU A 139 -10.88 20.57 11.18
CA GLU A 139 -10.46 21.96 11.23
C GLU A 139 -9.55 22.35 10.06
N ILE A 140 -9.37 23.66 9.89
CA ILE A 140 -8.43 24.25 8.94
C ILE A 140 -7.34 24.96 9.74
N MET A 141 -6.08 24.58 9.51
CA MET A 141 -4.93 25.09 10.26
C MET A 141 -4.61 26.54 9.88
N THR A 142 -4.66 26.87 8.59
CA THR A 142 -4.37 28.22 8.11
C THR A 142 -5.26 28.53 6.92
N SER A 143 -5.87 29.71 6.94
CA SER A 143 -6.66 30.24 5.84
C SER A 143 -6.42 31.74 5.75
N ASP A 144 -5.82 32.17 4.64
CA ASP A 144 -5.60 33.57 4.30
C ASP A 144 -6.11 33.81 2.88
N ALA A 145 -7.30 34.41 2.79
CA ALA A 145 -7.92 34.76 1.51
C ALA A 145 -7.17 35.90 0.79
N ALA A 146 -6.42 36.75 1.50
CA ALA A 146 -5.69 37.86 0.89
C ALA A 146 -4.42 37.38 0.19
N SER A 147 -3.67 36.45 0.80
CA SER A 147 -2.54 35.79 0.14
C SER A 147 -2.95 34.66 -0.81
N GLY A 148 -4.22 34.26 -0.75
CA GLY A 148 -4.77 33.15 -1.50
C GLY A 148 -4.24 31.79 -1.07
N PHE A 149 -4.23 31.49 0.23
CA PHE A 149 -3.65 30.27 0.77
C PHE A 149 -4.57 29.58 1.80
N ILE A 150 -4.83 28.28 1.63
CA ILE A 150 -5.36 27.41 2.69
C ILE A 150 -4.43 26.24 2.91
N GLN A 151 -4.27 25.84 4.17
CA GLN A 151 -3.65 24.58 4.54
C GLN A 151 -4.43 23.92 5.68
N THR A 152 -4.67 22.61 5.54
CA THR A 152 -5.21 21.78 6.61
C THR A 152 -4.11 21.24 7.52
N PRO A 153 -4.42 20.85 8.77
CA PRO A 153 -3.48 20.06 9.56
C PRO A 153 -3.18 18.72 8.88
N TRP A 154 -2.06 18.12 9.30
CA TRP A 154 -1.81 16.71 8.99
C TRP A 154 -2.84 15.82 9.69
N LEU A 155 -3.61 15.07 8.91
CA LEU A 155 -4.46 14.00 9.42
C LEU A 155 -3.63 12.71 9.49
N TYR A 156 -3.52 12.10 10.67
CA TYR A 156 -2.71 10.90 10.90
C TYR A 156 -3.58 9.65 11.06
N LYS A 157 -3.17 8.55 10.43
CA LYS A 157 -3.78 7.23 10.62
C LYS A 157 -2.70 6.18 10.86
N ASN A 158 -2.86 5.43 11.95
CA ASN A 158 -1.93 4.35 12.33
C ASN A 158 -2.43 3.02 11.77
N TYR A 159 -1.54 2.29 11.10
CA TYR A 159 -1.73 0.92 10.65
C TYR A 159 -0.86 0.02 11.52
N VAL A 160 -1.33 -0.25 12.74
CA VAL A 160 -0.57 -0.94 13.81
C VAL A 160 0.00 -2.26 13.33
N GLU A 161 -0.81 -3.06 12.64
CA GLU A 161 -0.41 -4.37 12.12
C GLU A 161 0.65 -4.31 11.03
N ALA A 162 0.72 -3.22 10.27
CA ALA A 162 1.73 -2.99 9.24
C ALA A 162 2.96 -2.25 9.80
N GLY A 163 2.93 -1.80 11.05
CA GLY A 163 4.01 -1.01 11.63
C GLY A 163 4.19 0.37 10.97
N LYS A 164 3.16 0.90 10.30
CA LYS A 164 3.21 2.17 9.54
C LYS A 164 2.21 3.22 10.06
N THR A 165 2.54 4.48 9.87
CA THR A 165 1.64 5.61 10.02
C THR A 165 1.60 6.37 8.70
N LEU A 166 0.40 6.62 8.18
CA LEU A 166 0.17 7.49 7.04
C LEU A 166 -0.32 8.85 7.54
N ARG A 167 0.10 9.91 6.88
CA ARG A 167 -0.46 11.25 7.08
C ARG A 167 -0.82 11.90 5.76
N CYS A 168 -1.93 12.62 5.74
CA CYS A 168 -2.35 13.40 4.59
C CYS A 168 -2.67 14.84 4.99
N ARG A 169 -2.41 15.80 4.12
CA ARG A 169 -2.88 17.19 4.25
C ARG A 169 -3.23 17.76 2.89
N VAL A 170 -4.06 18.79 2.88
CA VAL A 170 -4.42 19.53 1.67
C VAL A 170 -3.89 20.95 1.76
N THR A 171 -3.29 21.38 0.65
CA THR A 171 -2.87 22.77 0.44
C THR A 171 -3.60 23.32 -0.77
N ILE A 172 -4.21 24.49 -0.63
CA ILE A 172 -4.85 25.23 -1.73
C ILE A 172 -4.11 26.55 -1.89
N LYS A 173 -3.76 26.87 -3.14
CA LYS A 173 -3.20 28.17 -3.54
C LYS A 173 -4.10 28.79 -4.60
N GLU A 174 -4.44 30.05 -4.41
CA GLU A 174 -5.05 30.87 -5.46
C GLU A 174 -4.03 31.14 -6.56
N SER A 175 -4.48 31.06 -7.79
CA SER A 175 -3.73 31.38 -8.98
C SER A 175 -4.66 32.02 -10.00
N ASN A 176 -4.11 32.87 -10.87
CA ASN A 176 -4.88 33.56 -11.92
C ASN A 176 -4.42 33.13 -13.31
N ILE A 177 -4.24 31.82 -13.50
CA ILE A 177 -3.78 31.24 -14.76
C ILE A 177 -4.80 31.57 -15.86
N GLY A 178 -4.35 32.29 -16.89
CA GLY A 178 -5.22 32.68 -18.01
C GLY A 178 -6.23 33.78 -17.70
N GLY A 179 -6.06 34.52 -16.59
CA GLY A 179 -6.92 35.63 -16.19
C GLY A 179 -8.17 35.23 -15.39
N ASP A 180 -8.57 33.96 -15.46
CA ASP A 180 -9.66 33.40 -14.64
C ASP A 180 -9.14 32.92 -13.27
N LEU A 181 -10.00 33.00 -12.25
CA LEU A 181 -9.69 32.49 -10.92
C LEU A 181 -9.47 30.97 -10.98
N THR A 182 -8.32 30.51 -10.51
CA THR A 182 -7.92 29.11 -10.49
C THR A 182 -7.41 28.74 -9.11
N PHE A 183 -7.83 27.58 -8.60
CA PHE A 183 -7.23 27.02 -7.39
C PHE A 183 -6.28 25.89 -7.75
N GLN A 184 -5.04 26.00 -7.28
CA GLN A 184 -4.06 24.92 -7.30
C GLN A 184 -4.16 24.15 -5.99
N ILE A 185 -4.55 22.89 -6.08
CA ILE A 185 -4.85 22.04 -4.93
C ILE A 185 -3.84 20.89 -4.92
N LYS A 186 -3.22 20.63 -3.77
CA LYS A 186 -2.31 19.48 -3.54
C LYS A 186 -2.79 18.68 -2.35
N LEU A 187 -3.08 17.40 -2.57
CA LEU A 187 -3.17 16.39 -1.52
C LEU A 187 -1.77 15.81 -1.30
N ALA A 188 -1.11 16.21 -0.21
CA ALA A 188 0.17 15.63 0.19
C ALA A 188 -0.08 14.36 1.02
N SER A 189 0.67 13.30 0.74
CA SER A 189 0.61 12.06 1.48
C SER A 189 2.00 11.52 1.77
N GLU A 190 2.23 11.19 3.03
CA GLU A 190 3.52 10.74 3.53
C GLU A 190 3.35 9.58 4.50
N MET A 191 4.35 8.70 4.55
CA MET A 191 4.33 7.52 5.39
C MET A 191 5.63 7.39 6.19
N ALA A 192 5.50 6.95 7.44
CA ALA A 192 6.61 6.66 8.34
C ALA A 192 6.40 5.31 9.03
N PRO A 193 7.47 4.68 9.56
CA PRO A 193 7.32 3.65 10.58
C PRO A 193 6.63 4.20 11.83
N ILE A 194 5.81 3.41 12.52
CA ILE A 194 5.08 3.85 13.73
C ILE A 194 6.03 4.41 14.80
N GLN A 195 7.20 3.81 14.96
CA GLN A 195 8.22 4.25 15.93
C GLN A 195 8.81 5.62 15.58
N GLY A 196 8.67 6.07 14.32
CA GLY A 196 9.11 7.37 13.84
C GLY A 196 7.99 8.41 13.73
N ARG A 197 6.76 8.10 14.14
CA ARG A 197 5.60 9.01 13.95
C ARG A 197 5.78 10.41 14.56
N SER A 198 6.54 10.54 15.64
CA SER A 198 6.78 11.84 16.30
C SER A 198 7.88 12.68 15.64
N ARG A 199 8.56 12.12 14.63
CA ARG A 199 9.73 12.72 13.97
C ARG A 199 9.37 13.07 12.54
N GLU A 200 9.34 14.35 12.21
CA GLU A 200 9.00 14.85 10.87
C GLU A 200 9.92 14.24 9.79
N GLU A 201 11.21 14.07 10.10
CA GLU A 201 12.21 13.48 9.22
C GLU A 201 12.01 11.98 8.95
N SER A 202 11.14 11.30 9.70
CA SER A 202 10.83 9.89 9.48
C SER A 202 9.76 9.68 8.40
N PHE A 203 9.11 10.75 7.92
CA PHE A 203 8.08 10.72 6.90
C PHE A 203 8.66 10.86 5.50
N PHE A 204 8.25 9.96 4.61
CA PHE A 204 8.61 9.98 3.19
C PHE A 204 7.35 10.04 2.34
N GLU A 205 7.42 10.78 1.22
CA GLU A 205 6.31 10.88 0.28
C GLU A 205 5.87 9.49 -0.21
N THR A 206 4.56 9.29 -0.30
CA THR A 206 3.96 8.09 -0.86
C THR A 206 2.81 8.44 -1.79
N ASN A 207 2.54 7.59 -2.78
CA ASN A 207 1.37 7.68 -3.64
C ASN A 207 0.11 7.08 -3.00
N ARG A 208 0.23 6.50 -1.80
CA ARG A 208 -0.88 5.91 -1.05
C ARG A 208 -1.63 6.99 -0.28
N ILE A 209 -2.96 6.97 -0.33
CA ILE A 209 -3.85 7.87 0.42
C ILE A 209 -4.84 7.06 1.27
N MET A 210 -5.41 7.70 2.30
CA MET A 210 -6.56 7.12 2.99
C MET A 210 -7.72 7.06 2.01
N LYS A 211 -8.47 5.95 1.98
CA LYS A 211 -9.60 5.77 1.04
C LYS A 211 -10.64 6.90 1.11
N GLU A 212 -10.76 7.49 2.28
CA GLU A 212 -11.60 8.64 2.58
C GLU A 212 -11.31 9.82 1.62
N PHE A 213 -10.07 9.98 1.14
CA PHE A 213 -9.67 11.06 0.23
C PHE A 213 -9.82 10.72 -1.26
N GLU A 214 -10.28 9.53 -1.64
CA GLU A 214 -10.42 9.14 -3.07
C GLU A 214 -11.33 10.10 -3.84
N SER A 215 -12.44 10.53 -3.22
CA SER A 215 -13.39 11.44 -3.86
C SER A 215 -13.03 12.92 -3.69
N LEU A 216 -11.98 13.26 -2.91
CA LEU A 216 -11.65 14.65 -2.61
C LEU A 216 -11.46 15.48 -3.89
N ILE A 217 -10.74 14.90 -4.84
CA ILE A 217 -10.34 15.61 -6.07
C ILE A 217 -11.53 15.82 -6.99
N SER A 218 -12.37 14.79 -7.18
CA SER A 218 -13.60 14.92 -7.96
C SER A 218 -14.60 15.87 -7.28
N GLU A 219 -14.66 15.90 -5.95
CA GLU A 219 -15.51 16.85 -5.22
C GLU A 219 -15.07 18.30 -5.41
N PHE A 220 -13.76 18.58 -5.38
CA PHE A 220 -13.26 19.92 -5.72
C PHE A 220 -13.62 20.32 -7.16
N GLN A 221 -13.39 19.44 -8.12
CA GLN A 221 -13.74 19.69 -9.53
C GLN A 221 -15.25 19.92 -9.71
N MET A 222 -16.10 19.13 -9.07
CA MET A 222 -17.56 19.27 -9.19
C MET A 222 -18.13 20.50 -8.49
N ARG A 223 -17.57 20.89 -7.34
CA ARG A 223 -18.09 21.99 -6.50
C ARG A 223 -17.56 23.35 -6.91
N LEU A 224 -16.31 23.42 -7.37
CA LEU A 224 -15.64 24.65 -7.76
C LEU A 224 -15.53 24.82 -9.27
N GLY A 225 -15.44 23.73 -10.02
CA GLY A 225 -15.20 23.73 -11.45
C GLY A 225 -16.34 24.31 -12.28
N GLU A 226 -15.97 24.87 -13.43
CA GLU A 226 -16.89 25.10 -14.54
C GLU A 226 -17.42 23.74 -15.05
N LYS A 227 -18.73 23.63 -15.27
CA LYS A 227 -19.36 22.41 -15.81
C LYS A 227 -19.14 22.30 -17.31
#